data_AF-A0A6I4Q8U2-F1
#
_entry.id   AF-A0A6I4Q8U2-F1
#
_cell.length_a   1.000
_cell.length_b   1.000
_cell.length_c   1.000
_cell.angle_alpha   90.00
_cell.angle_beta   90.00
_cell.angle_gamma   90.00
#
_symmetry.space_group_name_H-M   'P 1'
#
loop_
_entity.id
_entity.type
_entity.pdbx_description
1 polymer ?
#
loop_
_entity_poly.entity_id
_entity_poly.type
_entity_poly.pdbx_seq_one_letter_code
_entity_poly.pdbx_strand_id
1 'polypeptide(L)'
;KGTRESNNLKLEEWVVKGKYFEDNLEFNSDGLGYIFTLGIHVTDPTYKTPRLHVEMYYKIPDDETQAYSEEQLMVIWREITNSIRIRESAFENK
;
A
#
# COMPACT_ATOMS: atom_id res chain seq x y z
N LYS A 1 11.58 3.91 0.82
CA LYS A 1 11.37 3.33 2.17
C LYS A 1 11.18 4.47 3.16
N GLY A 2 10.21 4.38 4.05
CA GLY A 2 9.98 5.37 5.12
C GLY A 2 9.13 4.82 6.25
N THR A 3 9.13 5.51 7.38
CA THR A 3 8.25 5.22 8.52
C THR A 3 7.39 6.43 8.82
N ARG A 4 6.13 6.22 9.18
CA ARG A 4 5.24 7.30 9.62
C ARG A 4 4.19 6.79 10.63
N GLU A 5 3.51 7.72 11.27
CA GLU A 5 2.40 7.41 12.18
C GLU A 5 1.10 7.99 11.61
N SER A 6 0.02 7.23 11.71
CA SER A 6 -1.33 7.69 11.33
C SER A 6 -2.37 6.92 12.13
N ASN A 7 -3.38 7.60 12.69
CA ASN A 7 -4.40 6.98 13.54
C ASN A 7 -3.83 6.09 14.67
N ASN A 8 -2.73 6.52 15.30
CA ASN A 8 -1.96 5.77 16.32
C ASN A 8 -1.36 4.43 15.82
N LEU A 9 -1.33 4.22 14.51
CA LEU A 9 -0.68 3.08 13.86
C LEU A 9 0.75 3.43 13.48
N LYS A 10 1.67 2.50 13.71
CA LYS A 10 3.06 2.59 13.21
C LYS A 10 3.13 1.94 11.84
N LEU A 11 3.48 2.75 10.85
CA LEU A 11 3.45 2.42 9.43
C LEU A 11 4.87 2.36 8.87
N GLU A 12 5.21 1.26 8.20
CA GLU A 12 6.46 1.10 7.45
C GLU A 12 6.13 0.95 5.97
N GLU A 13 6.64 1.85 5.14
CA GLU A 13 6.28 1.95 3.72
C GLU A 13 7.48 1.72 2.80
N TRP A 14 7.22 0.99 1.71
CA TRP A 14 8.14 0.79 0.60
C TRP A 14 7.41 1.04 -0.71
N VAL A 15 8.07 1.74 -1.62
CA VAL A 15 7.57 1.96 -2.98
C VAL A 15 8.69 1.55 -3.89
N VAL A 16 8.36 0.71 -4.87
CA VAL A 16 9.34 0.16 -5.81
C VAL A 16 8.77 0.27 -7.22
N LYS A 17 9.60 0.73 -8.15
CA LYS A 17 9.30 0.82 -9.58
C LYS A 17 10.18 -0.14 -10.38
N GLY A 18 9.60 -0.88 -11.31
CA GLY A 18 10.32 -1.90 -12.06
C GLY A 18 9.41 -2.81 -12.87
N LYS A 19 10.00 -3.81 -13.51
CA LYS A 19 9.27 -4.92 -14.15
C LYS A 19 8.90 -5.90 -13.05
N TYR A 20 7.61 -6.01 -12.74
CA TYR A 20 7.12 -6.85 -11.63
C TYR A 20 5.96 -7.77 -11.98
N PHE A 21 5.31 -7.56 -13.13
CA PHE A 21 4.11 -8.29 -13.53
C PHE A 21 4.48 -9.38 -14.54
N GLU A 22 5.45 -10.22 -14.18
CA GLU A 22 5.68 -11.48 -14.86
C GLU A 22 4.68 -12.51 -14.26
N ASP A 23 3.93 -13.21 -15.11
CA ASP A 23 3.06 -14.36 -14.79
C ASP A 23 1.57 -14.14 -14.40
N ASN A 24 1.02 -12.93 -14.41
CA ASN A 24 -0.45 -12.78 -14.41
C ASN A 24 -0.96 -12.59 -15.84
N LEU A 25 -1.79 -13.51 -16.34
CA LEU A 25 -2.36 -13.51 -17.70
C LEU A 25 -3.15 -12.21 -18.06
N GLU A 26 -3.58 -11.43 -17.08
CA GLU A 26 -4.21 -10.10 -17.29
C GLU A 26 -3.18 -8.97 -17.52
N PHE A 27 -1.92 -9.21 -17.19
CA PHE A 27 -0.83 -8.27 -17.31
C PHE A 27 0.22 -8.86 -18.25
N ASN A 28 0.07 -8.62 -19.56
CA ASN A 28 1.10 -9.00 -20.55
C ASN A 28 2.50 -8.64 -20.05
N SER A 29 3.40 -9.62 -20.18
CA SER A 29 4.62 -9.88 -19.40
C SER A 29 5.80 -8.92 -19.63
N ASP A 30 5.53 -7.64 -19.90
CA ASP A 30 6.55 -6.59 -20.02
C ASP A 30 6.18 -5.29 -19.29
N GLY A 31 5.08 -5.29 -18.52
CA GLY A 31 4.56 -4.12 -17.86
C GLY A 31 5.51 -3.56 -16.79
N LEU A 32 6.09 -2.39 -17.08
CA LEU A 32 6.65 -1.53 -16.04
C LEU A 32 5.51 -1.07 -15.11
N GLY A 33 5.78 -1.03 -13.82
CA GLY A 33 4.82 -0.49 -12.88
C GLY A 33 5.39 -0.23 -11.51
N TYR A 34 4.48 0.12 -10.61
CA TYR A 34 4.79 0.45 -9.23
C TYR A 34 4.12 -0.54 -8.29
N ILE A 35 4.87 -0.94 -7.28
CA ILE A 35 4.36 -1.67 -6.12
C ILE A 35 4.56 -0.77 -4.91
N PHE A 36 3.45 -0.47 -4.23
CA PHE A 36 3.43 0.22 -2.95
C PHE A 36 3.10 -0.81 -1.88
N THR A 37 3.92 -0.88 -0.84
CA THR A 37 3.78 -1.83 0.25
C THR A 37 3.75 -1.07 1.57
N LEU A 38 2.76 -1.37 2.41
CA LEU A 38 2.64 -0.87 3.77
C LEU A 38 2.58 -2.05 4.74
N GLY A 39 3.52 -2.08 5.67
CA GLY A 39 3.46 -2.89 6.88
C GLY A 39 2.93 -2.07 8.06
N ILE A 40 1.98 -2.62 8.81
CA ILE A 40 1.48 -2.06 10.06
C ILE A 40 1.71 -3.08 11.17
N HIS A 41 2.32 -2.65 12.29
CA HIS A 41 2.62 -3.52 13.45
C HIS A 41 3.33 -4.83 13.06
N VAL A 42 4.33 -4.74 12.17
CA VAL A 42 5.00 -5.92 11.59
C VAL A 42 5.79 -6.72 12.64
N THR A 43 6.44 -6.03 13.58
CA THR A 43 7.32 -6.64 14.58
C THR A 43 6.57 -7.09 15.84
N ASP A 44 5.62 -6.28 16.33
CA ASP A 44 5.00 -6.48 17.65
C ASP A 44 3.46 -6.34 17.61
N PRO A 45 2.74 -7.26 16.93
CA PRO A 45 1.29 -7.19 16.85
C PRO A 45 0.62 -7.62 18.16
N THR A 46 -0.51 -7.00 18.47
CA THR A 46 -1.40 -7.42 19.57
C THR A 46 -2.82 -7.57 19.05
N TYR A 47 -3.74 -8.10 19.86
CA TYR A 47 -5.15 -8.16 19.47
C TYR A 47 -5.75 -6.77 19.20
N LYS A 48 -5.30 -5.72 19.90
CA LYS A 48 -5.71 -4.31 19.68
C LYS A 48 -4.96 -3.62 18.55
N THR A 49 -3.79 -4.13 18.20
CA THR A 49 -2.89 -3.58 17.17
C THR A 49 -2.45 -4.70 16.23
N PRO A 50 -3.38 -5.26 15.44
CA PRO A 50 -3.10 -6.40 14.59
C PRO A 50 -2.06 -6.06 13.53
N ARG A 51 -1.28 -7.07 13.12
CA ARG A 51 -0.40 -6.95 11.96
C ARG A 51 -1.26 -6.81 10.70
N LEU A 52 -0.99 -5.78 9.90
CA LEU A 52 -1.61 -5.59 8.59
C LEU A 52 -0.53 -5.45 7.52
N HIS A 53 -0.80 -6.02 6.35
CA HIS A 53 -0.01 -5.86 5.15
C HIS A 53 -0.95 -5.34 4.05
N VAL A 54 -0.58 -4.24 3.43
CA VAL A 54 -1.35 -3.63 2.34
C VAL A 54 -0.44 -3.45 1.14
N GLU A 55 -0.91 -3.86 -0.03
CA GLU A 55 -0.22 -3.65 -1.29
C GLU A 55 -1.14 -2.96 -2.29
N MET A 56 -0.58 -2.00 -3.01
CA MET A 56 -1.21 -1.37 -4.15
C MET A 56 -0.30 -1.56 -5.36
N TYR A 57 -0.88 -2.10 -6.42
CA TYR A 57 -0.20 -2.35 -7.68
C TYR A 57 -0.72 -1.36 -8.72
N TYR A 58 0.20 -0.68 -9.39
CA TYR A 58 -0.14 0.17 -10.53
C TYR A 58 0.67 -0.27 -11.74
N LYS A 59 -0.02 -0.78 -12.76
CA LYS A 59 0.57 -1.03 -14.08
C LYS A 59 0.57 0.26 -14.87
N ILE A 60 1.73 0.64 -15.40
CA ILE A 60 1.82 1.78 -16.31
C ILE A 60 1.11 1.39 -17.62
N PRO A 61 0.15 2.20 -18.11
CA PRO A 61 -0.53 1.93 -19.38
C PRO A 61 0.44 2.06 -20.55
N ASP A 62 0.16 1.34 -21.64
CA ASP A 62 0.99 1.40 -22.86
C ASP A 62 0.99 2.80 -23.49
N ASP A 63 -0.12 3.55 -23.35
CA ASP A 63 -0.19 4.99 -23.64
C ASP A 63 0.23 5.80 -22.41
N GLU A 64 1.51 6.21 -22.38
CA GLU A 64 2.09 6.97 -21.27
C GLU A 64 1.39 8.31 -21.00
N THR A 65 0.65 8.87 -21.97
CA THR A 65 -0.10 10.12 -21.74
C THR A 65 -1.27 9.94 -20.76
N GLN A 66 -1.68 8.71 -20.53
CA GLN A 66 -2.71 8.33 -19.56
C GLN A 66 -2.10 7.84 -18.24
N ALA A 67 -0.78 7.78 -18.13
CA ALA A 67 -0.11 7.30 -16.93
C ALA A 67 -0.18 8.33 -15.81
N TYR A 68 -0.47 7.86 -14.60
CA TYR A 68 -0.28 8.67 -13.39
C TYR A 68 1.20 8.85 -13.12
N SER A 69 1.59 10.05 -12.72
CA SER A 69 2.94 10.31 -12.20
C SER A 69 3.13 9.63 -10.84
N GLU A 70 4.38 9.45 -10.43
CA GLU A 70 4.68 8.88 -9.10
C GLU A 70 4.09 9.74 -7.98
N GLU A 71 4.11 11.07 -8.12
CA GLU A 71 3.51 11.99 -7.14
C GLU A 71 1.99 11.80 -7.03
N GLN A 72 1.30 11.61 -8.15
CA GLN A 72 -0.14 11.34 -8.16
C GLN A 72 -0.46 9.99 -7.49
N LEU A 73 0.32 8.96 -7.80
CA LEU A 73 0.18 7.65 -7.16
C LEU A 73 0.46 7.72 -5.66
N MET A 74 1.45 8.52 -5.23
CA MET A 74 1.75 8.75 -3.82
C MET A 74 0.62 9.47 -3.10
N VAL A 75 -0.10 10.40 -3.76
CA VAL A 75 -1.31 11.02 -3.19
C VAL A 75 -2.38 9.97 -2.96
N ILE A 76 -2.72 9.17 -3.99
CA ILE A 76 -3.73 8.11 -3.89
C ILE A 76 -3.35 7.10 -2.79
N TRP A 77 -2.11 6.64 -2.79
CA TRP A 77 -1.57 5.73 -1.79
C TRP A 77 -1.74 6.27 -0.37
N ARG A 78 -1.39 7.55 -0.15
CA ARG A 78 -1.52 8.21 1.16
C ARG A 78 -2.98 8.41 1.56
N GLU A 79 -3.86 8.76 0.65
CA GLU A 79 -5.30 8.88 0.94
C GLU A 79 -5.89 7.57 1.45
N ILE A 80 -5.60 6.46 0.76
CA ILE A 80 -6.04 5.12 1.16
C ILE A 80 -5.47 4.77 2.54
N THR A 81 -4.15 4.84 2.69
CA THR A 81 -3.45 4.35 3.88
C THR A 81 -3.64 5.24 5.11
N ASN A 82 -3.90 6.54 4.95
CA ASN A 82 -4.29 7.44 6.04
C ASN A 82 -5.70 7.21 6.55
N SER A 83 -6.57 6.59 5.74
CA SER A 83 -7.92 6.24 6.17
C SER A 83 -7.96 4.98 7.04
N ILE A 84 -6.86 4.19 7.05
CA ILE A 84 -6.76 2.97 7.85
C ILE A 84 -6.74 3.33 9.32
N ARG A 85 -7.69 2.77 10.06
CA ARG A 85 -7.80 2.94 11.51
C ARG A 85 -8.35 1.68 12.14
N ILE A 86 -8.01 1.51 13.41
CA ILE A 86 -8.65 0.53 14.26
C ILE A 86 -10.07 1.00 14.56
N ARG A 87 -11.03 0.08 14.43
CA ARG A 87 -12.39 0.31 14.90
C ARG A 87 -12.42 0.00 16.39
N GLU A 88 -12.34 1.02 17.23
CA GLU A 88 -12.29 0.88 18.71
C GLU A 88 -13.42 0.00 19.26
N SER A 89 -14.63 0.15 18.72
CA SER A 89 -15.80 -0.65 19.11
C SER A 89 -15.66 -2.15 18.83
N ALA A 90 -14.59 -2.60 18.15
CA ALA A 90 -14.31 -4.02 17.95
C ALA A 90 -13.69 -4.68 19.19
N PHE A 91 -13.17 -3.89 20.14
CA PHE A 91 -12.56 -4.37 21.38
C PHE A 91 -13.41 -4.10 22.62
N GLU A 92 -14.48 -3.32 22.45
CA GLU A 92 -15.53 -3.20 23.43
C GLU A 92 -16.40 -4.46 23.36
N ASN A 93 -16.14 -5.39 24.28
CA ASN A 93 -17.15 -6.38 24.64
C ASN A 93 -17.97 -5.83 25.81
N LYS A 94 -19.29 -6.04 25.70
CA LYS A 94 -20.37 -5.83 26.68
C LYS A 94 -19.95 -5.80 28.15
#